data_AF-A0A063YQR2-F1
#
_entry.id   AF-A0A063YQR2-F1
#
_cell.length_a   1.000
_cell.length_b   1.000
_cell.length_c   1.000
_cell.angle_alpha   90.00
_cell.angle_beta   90.00
_cell.angle_gamma   90.00
#
_symmetry.space_group_name_H-M   'P 1'
#
loop_
_entity.id
_entity.type
_entity.pdbx_description
1 polymer ?
#
loop_
_entity_poly.entity_id
_entity_poly.type
_entity_poly.pdbx_seq_one_letter_code
_entity_poly.pdbx_strand_id
1 'polypeptide(L)'
;MIYRVFDFPNGTVYDLFVSFTDEEVEKHWKKWVPIVDEDSNDVEIKPYWDDKQIGAGVMRKNKVKVFDGIHHTTLDEYSIFVNRKTGEVYHYNNKVYKYGVKGDRIFLTKYLTGEEKMVYDGKRFLTSSRDWLMENKQTLSDKSCKGILYLKNSLRYRKIAYKNHQIIAALYFGQYAIELALGEYSDYEINHRNLDNDDNRPENLEIVHKDENKEHATIFRKLIKQKIQETLSSLGVGHLANKAKKVKAS
;
A
#
# COMPACT_ATOMS: atom_id res chain seq x y z
N MET A 1 9.94 3.01 -10.30
CA MET A 1 11.14 3.45 -9.52
C MET A 1 12.01 4.39 -10.35
N ILE A 2 12.69 5.37 -9.74
CA ILE A 2 13.58 6.31 -10.47
C ILE A 2 15.04 6.07 -10.07
N TYR A 3 15.92 5.98 -11.05
CA TYR A 3 17.37 5.88 -10.89
C TYR A 3 18.05 7.08 -11.57
N ARG A 4 18.91 7.77 -10.83
CA ARG A 4 19.65 8.94 -11.31
C ARG A 4 21.11 8.60 -11.56
N VAL A 5 21.63 9.10 -12.66
CA VAL A 5 23.05 9.01 -13.06
C VAL A 5 23.56 10.42 -13.41
N PHE A 6 24.74 10.76 -12.90
CA PHE A 6 25.45 11.99 -13.24
C PHE A 6 26.62 11.68 -14.18
N ASP A 7 26.62 12.34 -15.33
CA ASP A 7 27.74 12.36 -16.26
C ASP A 7 28.56 13.63 -16.03
N PHE A 8 29.50 13.56 -15.08
CA PHE A 8 30.31 14.71 -14.68
C PHE A 8 31.09 15.37 -15.83
N PRO A 9 31.73 14.61 -16.75
CA PRO A 9 32.39 15.20 -17.92
C PRO A 9 31.47 16.08 -18.78
N ASN A 10 30.21 15.68 -18.96
CA ASN A 10 29.27 16.38 -19.85
C ASN A 10 28.22 17.22 -19.10
N GLY A 11 28.32 17.33 -17.77
CA GLY A 11 27.35 18.02 -16.92
C GLY A 11 25.91 17.51 -17.02
N THR A 12 25.70 16.31 -17.58
CA THR A 12 24.37 15.79 -17.94
C THR A 12 23.83 14.88 -16.83
N VAL A 13 22.52 14.97 -16.60
CA VAL A 13 21.81 14.12 -15.64
C VAL A 13 20.83 13.24 -16.39
N TYR A 14 20.89 11.92 -16.13
CA TYR A 14 19.94 10.96 -16.67
C TYR A 14 19.03 10.45 -15.55
N ASP A 15 17.73 10.66 -15.71
CA ASP A 15 16.69 10.08 -14.86
C ASP A 15 16.05 8.89 -15.58
N LEU A 16 16.27 7.70 -15.03
CA LEU A 16 15.84 6.42 -15.60
C LEU A 16 14.62 5.93 -14.82
N PHE A 17 13.50 5.77 -15.51
CA PHE A 17 12.30 5.14 -14.96
C PHE A 17 12.39 3.63 -15.17
N VAL A 18 12.51 2.90 -14.07
CA VAL A 18 12.54 1.43 -14.06
C VAL A 18 11.28 0.91 -13.38
N SER A 19 10.49 0.15 -14.14
CA SER A 19 9.30 -0.56 -13.68
C SER A 19 9.27 -1.97 -14.27
N PHE A 20 8.43 -2.81 -13.69
CA PHE A 20 8.13 -4.14 -14.18
C PHE A 20 6.62 -4.24 -14.40
N THR A 21 6.22 -4.69 -15.58
CA THR A 21 4.81 -5.03 -15.84
C THR A 21 4.45 -6.35 -15.15
N ASP A 22 3.16 -6.62 -14.99
CA ASP A 22 2.68 -7.88 -14.40
C ASP A 22 3.19 -9.09 -15.21
N GLU A 23 3.25 -8.97 -16.55
CA GLU A 23 3.79 -9.99 -17.45
C GLU A 23 5.30 -10.24 -17.25
N GLU A 24 6.08 -9.17 -17.10
CA GLU A 24 7.52 -9.29 -16.82
C GLU A 24 7.77 -9.94 -15.46
N VAL A 25 6.94 -9.60 -14.47
CA VAL A 25 6.99 -10.22 -13.15
C VAL A 25 6.75 -11.72 -13.24
N GLU A 26 5.71 -12.15 -13.95
CA GLU A 26 5.38 -13.58 -14.09
C GLU A 26 6.48 -14.36 -14.81
N LYS A 27 7.14 -13.75 -15.80
CA LYS A 27 8.25 -14.36 -16.53
C LYS A 27 9.47 -14.65 -15.63
N HIS A 28 9.70 -13.84 -14.61
CA HIS A 28 10.93 -13.86 -13.81
C HIS A 28 10.75 -14.27 -12.35
N TRP A 29 9.52 -14.47 -11.90
CA TRP A 29 9.21 -14.87 -10.52
C TRP A 29 8.32 -16.10 -10.47
N LYS A 30 7.01 -15.87 -10.30
CA LYS A 30 5.99 -16.89 -10.34
C LYS A 30 4.69 -16.28 -10.85
N LYS A 31 3.90 -17.13 -11.52
CA LYS A 31 2.50 -16.83 -11.80
C LYS A 31 1.77 -16.72 -10.47
N TRP A 32 0.97 -15.68 -10.32
CA TRP A 32 0.22 -15.42 -9.11
C TRP A 32 -1.18 -14.97 -9.47
N VAL A 33 -2.15 -15.61 -8.86
CA VAL A 33 -3.54 -15.15 -8.88
C VAL A 33 -3.83 -14.75 -7.44
N PRO A 34 -4.09 -13.46 -7.16
CA PRO A 34 -4.43 -13.06 -5.81
C PRO A 34 -5.65 -13.84 -5.34
N ILE A 35 -5.62 -14.33 -4.11
CA ILE A 35 -6.84 -14.80 -3.43
C ILE A 35 -7.64 -13.54 -3.12
N VAL A 36 -8.66 -13.28 -3.93
CA VAL A 36 -9.50 -12.09 -3.81
C VAL A 36 -10.81 -12.51 -3.18
N ASP A 37 -10.95 -12.22 -1.90
CA ASP A 37 -12.20 -12.40 -1.16
C ASP A 37 -12.88 -11.04 -0.95
N GLU A 38 -13.18 -10.39 -2.08
CA GLU A 38 -13.57 -8.98 -2.17
C GLU A 38 -14.87 -8.66 -1.44
N ASP A 39 -15.87 -9.52 -1.46
CA ASP A 39 -17.17 -9.22 -0.86
C ASP A 39 -17.37 -9.85 0.53
N SER A 40 -16.52 -10.81 0.92
CA SER A 40 -16.58 -11.42 2.26
C SER A 40 -16.05 -10.47 3.33
N ASN A 41 -16.52 -10.69 4.55
CA ASN A 41 -16.03 -10.10 5.79
C ASN A 41 -15.62 -11.18 6.81
N ASP A 42 -15.57 -12.43 6.37
CA ASP A 42 -15.38 -13.58 7.25
C ASP A 42 -13.96 -13.56 7.81
N VAL A 43 -13.89 -13.59 9.14
CA VAL A 43 -12.66 -13.73 9.90
C VAL A 43 -12.99 -14.13 11.33
N GLU A 44 -12.27 -15.12 11.83
CA GLU A 44 -12.34 -15.52 13.23
C GLU A 44 -11.16 -14.91 14.00
N ILE A 45 -11.44 -13.94 14.87
CA ILE A 45 -10.41 -13.32 15.71
C ILE A 45 -10.00 -14.33 16.78
N LYS A 46 -8.74 -14.78 16.74
CA LYS A 46 -8.24 -15.81 17.64
C LYS A 46 -7.77 -15.22 18.97
N PRO A 47 -7.90 -15.95 20.09
CA PRO A 47 -7.48 -15.45 21.41
C PRO A 47 -5.98 -15.15 21.55
N TYR A 48 -5.15 -15.80 20.74
CA TYR A 48 -3.69 -15.66 20.75
C TYR A 48 -3.17 -14.59 19.79
N TRP A 49 -4.05 -13.90 19.05
CA TRP A 49 -3.66 -12.83 18.15
C TRP A 49 -3.12 -11.63 18.92
N ASP A 50 -2.09 -11.02 18.36
CA ASP A 50 -1.54 -9.78 18.89
C ASP A 50 -2.44 -8.57 18.52
N ASP A 51 -2.20 -7.40 19.13
CA ASP A 51 -3.07 -6.24 18.87
C ASP A 51 -3.18 -5.85 17.38
N LYS A 52 -2.14 -6.13 16.57
CA LYS A 52 -2.09 -5.81 15.15
C LYS A 52 -2.89 -6.81 14.32
N GLN A 53 -2.90 -8.08 14.71
CA GLN A 53 -3.79 -9.06 14.10
C GLN A 53 -5.25 -8.81 14.49
N ILE A 54 -5.50 -8.49 15.77
CA ILE A 54 -6.84 -8.15 16.25
C ILE A 54 -7.40 -6.94 15.50
N GLY A 55 -6.64 -5.85 15.39
CA GLY A 55 -7.11 -4.66 14.66
C GLY A 55 -7.34 -4.92 13.16
N ALA A 56 -6.52 -5.76 12.52
CA ALA A 56 -6.75 -6.19 11.14
C ALA A 56 -8.04 -7.03 11.00
N GLY A 57 -8.29 -7.93 11.94
CA GLY A 57 -9.53 -8.70 12.03
C GLY A 57 -10.76 -7.80 12.21
N VAL A 58 -10.68 -6.77 13.06
CA VAL A 58 -11.75 -5.79 13.23
C VAL A 58 -12.01 -5.02 11.93
N MET A 59 -10.95 -4.55 11.24
CA MET A 59 -11.09 -3.90 9.93
C MET A 59 -11.75 -4.83 8.90
N ARG A 60 -11.38 -6.10 8.87
CA ARG A 60 -11.99 -7.10 7.97
C ARG A 60 -13.47 -7.31 8.26
N LYS A 61 -13.85 -7.48 9.54
CA LYS A 61 -15.27 -7.63 9.95
C LYS A 61 -16.11 -6.41 9.60
N ASN A 62 -15.54 -5.21 9.74
CA ASN A 62 -16.23 -3.94 9.49
C ASN A 62 -16.19 -3.50 8.02
N LYS A 63 -15.64 -4.33 7.11
CA LYS A 63 -15.51 -3.95 5.71
C LYS A 63 -16.88 -3.84 5.06
N VAL A 64 -17.12 -2.76 4.33
CA VAL A 64 -18.36 -2.49 3.61
C VAL A 64 -18.02 -2.06 2.20
N LYS A 65 -18.68 -2.64 1.22
CA LYS A 65 -18.60 -2.19 -0.18
C LYS A 65 -19.36 -0.88 -0.33
N VAL A 66 -18.68 0.17 -0.82
CA VAL A 66 -19.29 1.48 -1.09
C VAL A 66 -19.65 1.58 -2.57
N PHE A 67 -18.69 1.24 -3.44
CA PHE A 67 -18.86 1.13 -4.89
C PHE A 67 -18.05 -0.04 -5.43
N ASP A 68 -18.15 -0.29 -6.74
CA ASP A 68 -17.28 -1.24 -7.42
C ASP A 68 -15.80 -0.88 -7.24
N GLY A 69 -15.05 -1.76 -6.57
CA GLY A 69 -13.65 -1.56 -6.20
C GLY A 69 -13.39 -0.58 -5.05
N ILE A 70 -14.39 0.08 -4.46
CA ILE A 70 -14.20 0.98 -3.30
C ILE A 70 -14.85 0.39 -2.06
N HIS A 71 -14.03 0.16 -1.04
CA HIS A 71 -14.45 -0.36 0.25
C HIS A 71 -14.21 0.65 1.36
N HIS A 72 -15.06 0.60 2.37
CA HIS A 72 -14.93 1.32 3.62
C HIS A 72 -14.69 0.33 4.75
N THR A 73 -13.92 0.73 5.75
CA THR A 73 -13.83 0.00 7.02
C THR A 73 -13.55 0.98 8.15
N THR A 74 -13.61 0.51 9.39
CA THR A 74 -13.39 1.31 10.58
C THR A 74 -12.55 0.55 11.61
N LEU A 75 -11.59 1.27 12.19
CA LEU A 75 -10.81 0.86 13.36
C LEU A 75 -10.62 2.07 14.27
N ASP A 76 -11.08 1.97 15.51
CA ASP A 76 -11.02 3.03 16.53
C ASP A 76 -11.53 4.39 16.00
N GLU A 77 -10.74 5.46 16.14
CA GLU A 77 -11.06 6.82 15.69
C GLU A 77 -10.97 7.04 14.17
N TYR A 78 -10.53 6.05 13.40
CA TYR A 78 -10.35 6.20 11.97
C TYR A 78 -11.28 5.30 11.16
N SER A 79 -11.93 5.92 10.20
CA SER A 79 -12.56 5.22 9.08
C SER A 79 -11.65 5.31 7.87
N ILE A 80 -11.63 4.25 7.07
CA ILE A 80 -10.66 4.03 6.00
C ILE A 80 -11.42 3.76 4.70
N PHE A 81 -11.04 4.44 3.63
CA PHE A 81 -11.43 4.10 2.27
C PHE A 81 -10.28 3.40 1.56
N VAL A 82 -10.60 2.33 0.83
CA VAL A 82 -9.65 1.57 0.04
C VAL A 82 -10.16 1.43 -1.37
N ASN A 83 -9.36 1.85 -2.35
CA ASN A 83 -9.61 1.59 -3.75
C ASN A 83 -8.80 0.36 -4.19
N ARG A 84 -9.50 -0.76 -4.39
CA ARG A 84 -8.92 -2.03 -4.83
C ARG A 84 -8.16 -1.89 -6.14
N LYS A 85 -8.72 -1.15 -7.10
CA LYS A 85 -8.20 -1.05 -8.47
C LYS A 85 -6.90 -0.25 -8.54
N THR A 86 -6.75 0.75 -7.68
CA THR A 86 -5.55 1.61 -7.64
C THR A 86 -4.59 1.27 -6.52
N GLY A 87 -5.02 0.48 -5.52
CA GLY A 87 -4.24 0.23 -4.32
C GLY A 87 -4.16 1.43 -3.37
N GLU A 88 -4.99 2.46 -3.58
CA GLU A 88 -4.97 3.67 -2.75
C GLU A 88 -5.72 3.45 -1.44
N VAL A 89 -5.18 4.01 -0.36
CA VAL A 89 -5.77 3.95 0.98
C VAL A 89 -5.79 5.35 1.58
N TYR A 90 -6.97 5.75 2.04
CA TYR A 90 -7.22 7.05 2.66
C TYR A 90 -7.94 6.87 3.98
N HIS A 91 -7.80 7.83 4.89
CA HIS A 91 -8.51 7.78 6.17
C HIS A 91 -9.04 9.16 6.58
N TYR A 92 -10.02 9.13 7.47
CA TYR A 92 -10.58 10.31 8.12
C TYR A 92 -10.93 10.00 9.57
N ASN A 93 -10.99 11.04 10.42
CA ASN A 93 -11.38 10.90 11.81
C ASN A 93 -12.91 10.71 11.93
N ASN A 94 -13.34 9.51 12.28
CA ASN A 94 -14.75 9.14 12.34
C ASN A 94 -15.50 9.68 13.56
N LYS A 95 -14.78 10.30 14.51
CA LYS A 95 -15.38 11.06 15.62
C LYS A 95 -15.78 12.46 15.19
N VAL A 96 -15.17 12.97 14.12
CA VAL A 96 -15.42 14.33 13.60
C VAL A 96 -16.37 14.29 12.41
N TYR A 97 -16.23 13.28 11.55
CA TYR A 97 -16.95 13.18 10.28
C TYR A 97 -17.78 11.90 10.18
N LYS A 98 -18.96 12.01 9.55
CA LYS A 98 -19.66 10.88 8.92
C LYS A 98 -19.46 10.93 7.42
N TYR A 99 -19.46 9.77 6.77
CA TYR A 99 -19.51 9.73 5.30
C TYR A 99 -20.94 9.53 4.81
N GLY A 100 -21.21 10.04 3.61
CA GLY A 100 -22.45 9.81 2.87
C GLY A 100 -22.17 9.66 1.38
N VAL A 101 -23.04 8.92 0.70
CA VAL A 101 -22.97 8.67 -0.74
C VAL A 101 -24.10 9.42 -1.45
N LYS A 102 -23.78 10.14 -2.52
CA LYS A 102 -24.77 10.80 -3.39
C LYS A 102 -24.41 10.50 -4.85
N GLY A 103 -25.13 9.57 -5.48
CA GLY A 103 -24.75 9.04 -6.79
C GLY A 103 -23.43 8.26 -6.69
N ASP A 104 -22.46 8.60 -7.54
CA ASP A 104 -21.10 8.04 -7.59
C ASP A 104 -20.08 8.81 -6.75
N ARG A 105 -20.54 9.72 -5.88
CA ARG A 105 -19.68 10.61 -5.09
C ARG A 105 -19.75 10.30 -3.61
N ILE A 106 -18.63 10.51 -2.93
CA ILE A 106 -18.52 10.39 -1.47
C ILE A 106 -18.35 11.78 -0.89
N PHE A 107 -19.11 12.06 0.16
CA PHE A 107 -19.01 13.27 0.95
C PHE A 107 -18.67 12.91 2.39
N LEU A 108 -17.88 13.76 3.03
CA LEU A 108 -17.74 13.78 4.48
C LEU A 108 -18.55 14.96 5.02
N THR A 109 -19.26 14.75 6.12
CA THR A 109 -20.03 15.78 6.83
C THR A 109 -19.54 15.87 8.26
N LYS A 110 -19.18 17.08 8.73
CA LYS A 110 -18.86 17.31 10.14
C LYS A 110 -20.10 17.13 11.00
N TYR A 111 -20.02 16.34 12.07
CA TYR A 111 -21.17 16.14 12.96
C TYR A 111 -21.64 17.44 13.62
N LEU A 112 -20.69 18.28 14.07
CA LEU A 112 -21.01 19.47 14.86
C LEU A 112 -21.59 20.62 14.03
N THR A 113 -21.05 20.86 12.83
CA THR A 113 -21.42 22.03 12.01
C THR A 113 -22.36 21.70 10.86
N GLY A 114 -22.47 20.42 10.49
CA GLY A 114 -23.17 20.00 9.27
C GLY A 114 -22.43 20.38 7.98
N GLU A 115 -21.24 20.98 8.07
CA GLU A 115 -20.40 21.31 6.91
C GLU A 115 -20.10 20.03 6.12
N GLU A 116 -20.29 20.07 4.80
CA GLU A 116 -20.13 18.94 3.91
C GLU A 116 -19.05 19.21 2.88
N LYS A 117 -18.21 18.21 2.60
CA LYS A 117 -17.19 18.27 1.55
C LYS A 117 -17.14 16.99 0.75
N MET A 118 -17.08 17.14 -0.57
CA MET A 118 -16.85 16.02 -1.48
C MET A 118 -15.40 15.52 -1.34
N VAL A 119 -15.25 14.22 -1.14
CA VAL A 119 -13.95 13.56 -0.98
C VAL A 119 -13.70 12.47 -2.03
N TYR A 120 -14.70 12.17 -2.86
CA TYR A 120 -14.57 11.35 -4.06
C TYR A 120 -15.52 11.88 -5.13
N ASP A 121 -15.00 12.11 -6.34
CA ASP A 121 -15.71 12.78 -7.44
C ASP A 121 -16.30 11.84 -8.50
N GLY A 122 -16.30 10.53 -8.24
CA GLY A 122 -16.66 9.49 -9.23
C GLY A 122 -15.47 8.91 -9.98
N LYS A 123 -14.29 9.53 -9.87
CA LYS A 123 -13.06 9.08 -10.56
C LYS A 123 -11.89 8.92 -9.60
N ARG A 124 -11.71 9.85 -8.68
CA ARG A 124 -10.58 9.89 -7.75
C ARG A 124 -10.97 10.43 -6.38
N PHE A 125 -10.15 10.09 -5.39
CA PHE A 125 -10.26 10.70 -4.07
C PHE A 125 -9.68 12.12 -4.09
N LEU A 126 -10.41 13.02 -3.43
CA LEU A 126 -10.02 14.41 -3.24
C LEU A 126 -9.52 14.59 -1.82
N THR A 127 -8.20 14.66 -1.70
CA THR A 127 -7.55 14.75 -0.40
C THR A 127 -7.40 16.21 0.00
N SER A 128 -7.39 16.46 1.30
CA SER A 128 -7.07 17.78 1.84
C SER A 128 -5.94 17.62 2.82
N SER A 129 -5.00 18.56 2.82
CA SER A 129 -3.96 18.60 3.85
C SER A 129 -4.62 18.73 5.23
N ARG A 130 -4.62 17.63 5.99
CA ARG A 130 -4.87 17.52 7.44
C ARG A 130 -6.30 17.61 7.97
N ASP A 131 -7.34 17.76 7.15
CA ASP A 131 -8.66 18.07 7.74
C ASP A 131 -9.79 17.09 7.38
N TRP A 132 -10.06 16.83 6.10
CA TRP A 132 -11.22 16.03 5.70
C TRP A 132 -10.86 14.57 5.41
N LEU A 133 -10.25 14.33 4.25
CA LEU A 133 -9.75 13.02 3.85
C LEU A 133 -8.24 13.11 3.72
N MET A 134 -7.54 12.23 4.43
CA MET A 134 -6.09 12.22 4.53
C MET A 134 -5.52 11.06 3.74
N GLU A 135 -4.51 11.36 2.92
CA GLU A 135 -3.59 10.34 2.43
C GLU A 135 -2.73 9.81 3.55
N ASN A 136 -2.41 8.53 3.48
CA ASN A 136 -1.48 7.86 4.39
C ASN A 136 -0.02 8.30 4.10
N LYS A 137 0.31 9.60 4.19
CA LYS A 137 1.66 10.13 3.89
C LYS A 137 2.64 9.95 5.04
N GLN A 138 2.17 9.57 6.23
CA GLN A 138 3.04 9.46 7.39
C GLN A 138 3.96 8.24 7.22
N THR A 139 5.26 8.51 7.21
CA THR A 139 6.28 7.47 7.19
C THR A 139 6.31 6.81 8.57
N LEU A 140 5.79 5.59 8.67
CA LEU A 140 5.62 4.89 9.97
C LEU A 140 6.88 4.19 10.47
N SER A 141 7.97 4.20 9.69
CA SER A 141 9.30 3.76 10.09
C SER A 141 10.38 4.47 9.26
N ASP A 142 11.64 4.39 9.66
CA ASP A 142 12.86 4.68 8.87
C ASP A 142 12.83 4.30 7.36
N LYS A 143 11.95 3.41 6.91
CA LYS A 143 11.86 2.87 5.54
C LYS A 143 10.68 3.37 4.71
N SER A 144 10.28 4.64 4.84
CA SER A 144 9.40 5.34 3.86
C SER A 144 8.11 4.59 3.49
N CYS A 145 7.49 3.87 4.43
CA CYS A 145 6.22 3.19 4.19
C CYS A 145 5.06 4.08 4.63
N LYS A 146 4.17 4.36 3.68
CA LYS A 146 2.89 5.06 3.85
C LYS A 146 1.91 4.21 4.67
N GLY A 147 1.28 4.80 5.69
CA GLY A 147 0.30 4.10 6.53
C GLY A 147 -0.46 4.99 7.53
N ILE A 148 -1.20 4.35 8.42
CA ILE A 148 -1.92 4.97 9.54
C ILE A 148 -1.28 4.55 10.87
N LEU A 149 -0.99 5.53 11.73
CA LEU A 149 -0.54 5.30 13.11
C LEU A 149 -1.73 5.40 14.07
N TYR A 150 -1.97 4.32 14.81
CA TYR A 150 -2.93 4.28 15.88
C TYR A 150 -2.20 4.40 17.22
N LEU A 151 -2.58 5.40 18.01
CA LEU A 151 -1.97 5.65 19.30
C LEU A 151 -2.46 4.63 20.34
N LYS A 152 -1.73 4.56 21.45
CA LYS A 152 -2.14 3.80 22.64
C LYS A 152 -3.44 4.40 23.18
N ASN A 153 -4.38 3.56 23.60
CA ASN A 153 -5.61 3.98 24.28
C ASN A 153 -5.92 3.04 25.45
N SER A 154 -7.08 3.19 26.11
CA SER A 154 -7.47 2.36 27.25
C SER A 154 -7.68 0.87 26.91
N LEU A 155 -7.89 0.54 25.64
CA LEU A 155 -8.16 -0.81 25.15
C LEU A 155 -6.94 -1.47 24.49
N ARG A 156 -5.82 -0.75 24.37
CA ARG A 156 -4.62 -1.19 23.64
C ARG A 156 -3.35 -0.78 24.37
N TYR A 157 -2.45 -1.72 24.63
CA TYR A 157 -1.26 -1.46 25.44
C TYR A 157 -0.10 -0.82 24.66
N ARG A 158 -0.09 -0.94 23.31
CA ARG A 158 0.97 -0.42 22.41
C ARG A 158 0.44 0.43 21.25
N LYS A 159 1.35 1.17 20.60
CA LYS A 159 1.05 1.84 19.32
C LYS A 159 0.99 0.79 18.21
N ILE A 160 0.12 0.99 17.22
CA ILE A 160 0.04 0.11 16.05
C ILE A 160 0.17 0.94 14.77
N ALA A 161 0.95 0.41 13.85
CA ALA A 161 1.14 0.95 12.52
C ALA A 161 0.63 -0.04 11.48
N TYR A 162 -0.31 0.40 10.64
CA TYR A 162 -0.70 -0.34 9.44
C TYR A 162 -0.24 0.39 8.20
N LYS A 163 0.58 -0.28 7.39
CA LYS A 163 0.96 0.19 6.05
C LYS A 163 -0.19 -0.06 5.07
N ASN A 164 -0.23 0.68 3.95
CA ASN A 164 -1.29 0.53 2.95
C ASN A 164 -1.48 -0.92 2.46
N HIS A 165 -0.40 -1.59 2.05
CA HIS A 165 -0.46 -3.01 1.65
C HIS A 165 -0.93 -3.93 2.78
N GLN A 166 -0.69 -3.61 4.05
CA GLN A 166 -1.17 -4.41 5.19
C GLN A 166 -2.68 -4.29 5.36
N ILE A 167 -3.22 -3.08 5.19
CA ILE A 167 -4.66 -2.83 5.19
C ILE A 167 -5.30 -3.59 4.03
N ILE A 168 -4.75 -3.44 2.81
CA ILE A 168 -5.26 -4.10 1.61
C ILE A 168 -5.21 -5.62 1.76
N ALA A 169 -4.09 -6.20 2.20
CA ALA A 169 -3.97 -7.63 2.42
C ALA A 169 -5.00 -8.13 3.46
N ALA A 170 -5.17 -7.43 4.59
CA ALA A 170 -6.19 -7.79 5.57
C ALA A 170 -7.62 -7.78 4.97
N LEU A 171 -7.92 -6.80 4.12
CA LEU A 171 -9.25 -6.60 3.55
C LEU A 171 -9.56 -7.47 2.34
N TYR A 172 -8.57 -7.98 1.60
CA TYR A 172 -8.82 -8.75 0.37
C TYR A 172 -8.30 -10.18 0.41
N PHE A 173 -7.25 -10.45 1.19
CA PHE A 173 -6.71 -11.81 1.37
C PHE A 173 -7.23 -12.45 2.68
N GLY A 174 -7.90 -11.66 3.53
CA GLY A 174 -8.68 -12.12 4.67
C GLY A 174 -7.83 -12.76 5.79
N GLN A 175 -8.40 -13.79 6.42
CA GLN A 175 -7.82 -14.45 7.59
C GLN A 175 -6.40 -14.99 7.32
N TYR A 176 -6.15 -15.53 6.12
CA TYR A 176 -4.85 -16.05 5.72
C TYR A 176 -3.74 -15.00 5.84
N ALA A 177 -3.99 -13.77 5.38
CA ALA A 177 -3.02 -12.67 5.50
C ALA A 177 -2.81 -12.20 6.94
N ILE A 178 -3.90 -12.14 7.71
CA ILE A 178 -3.89 -11.66 9.08
C ILE A 178 -3.08 -12.62 9.96
N GLU A 179 -3.33 -13.93 9.83
CA GLU A 179 -2.64 -14.97 10.58
C GLU A 179 -1.18 -15.05 10.17
N LEU A 180 -0.91 -15.15 8.86
CA LEU A 180 0.44 -15.43 8.40
C LEU A 180 1.35 -14.22 8.39
N ALA A 181 0.91 -13.02 7.99
CA ALA A 181 1.82 -11.94 7.58
C ALA A 181 1.70 -10.63 8.39
N LEU A 182 0.68 -10.48 9.25
CA LEU A 182 0.45 -9.24 10.01
C LEU A 182 0.88 -9.29 11.49
N GLY A 183 1.21 -10.47 12.01
CA GLY A 183 1.75 -10.63 13.37
C GLY A 183 3.20 -10.14 13.51
N GLU A 184 3.57 -9.71 14.71
CA GLU A 184 4.90 -9.16 15.03
C GLU A 184 6.06 -10.14 14.77
N TYR A 185 5.83 -11.43 15.01
CA TYR A 185 6.82 -12.52 14.86
C TYR A 185 6.52 -13.43 13.68
N SER A 186 5.83 -12.91 12.68
CA SER A 186 5.50 -13.65 11.47
C SER A 186 6.76 -14.03 10.68
N ASP A 187 6.82 -15.27 10.20
CA ASP A 187 7.83 -15.75 9.23
C ASP A 187 7.50 -15.39 7.77
N TYR A 188 6.29 -14.87 7.55
CA TYR A 188 5.81 -14.42 6.26
C TYR A 188 5.77 -12.89 6.19
N GLU A 189 5.71 -12.36 4.99
CA GLU A 189 5.50 -10.95 4.76
C GLU A 189 4.69 -10.70 3.50
N ILE A 190 4.15 -9.50 3.40
CA ILE A 190 3.45 -9.05 2.21
C ILE A 190 4.50 -8.45 1.27
N ASN A 191 4.70 -9.10 0.12
CA ASN A 191 5.64 -8.67 -0.91
C ASN A 191 4.93 -7.92 -2.04
N HIS A 192 5.61 -6.93 -2.60
CA HIS A 192 5.24 -6.23 -3.83
C HIS A 192 5.96 -6.89 -5.01
N ARG A 193 5.22 -7.62 -5.83
CA ARG A 193 5.79 -8.49 -6.87
C ARG A 193 6.63 -7.71 -7.90
N ASN A 194 6.26 -6.47 -8.19
CA ASN A 194 6.98 -5.58 -9.12
C ASN A 194 8.06 -4.69 -8.45
N LEU A 195 8.32 -4.86 -7.14
CA LEU A 195 9.19 -4.01 -6.31
C LEU A 195 8.77 -2.52 -6.20
N ASP A 196 7.55 -2.18 -6.61
CA ASP A 196 6.98 -0.85 -6.42
C ASP A 196 6.15 -0.80 -5.13
N ASN A 197 6.72 -0.18 -4.09
CA ASN A 197 6.08 -0.06 -2.78
C ASN A 197 4.83 0.86 -2.79
N ASP A 198 4.62 1.64 -3.85
CA ASP A 198 3.43 2.47 -4.01
C ASP A 198 2.29 1.72 -4.74
N ASP A 199 2.60 0.65 -5.49
CA ASP A 199 1.61 -0.20 -6.17
C ASP A 199 1.05 -1.25 -5.20
N ASN A 200 0.06 -0.84 -4.40
CA ASN A 200 -0.56 -1.72 -3.42
C ASN A 200 -1.80 -2.45 -3.96
N ARG A 201 -1.99 -2.53 -5.30
CA ARG A 201 -3.10 -3.30 -5.88
C ARG A 201 -3.04 -4.76 -5.42
N PRO A 202 -4.15 -5.42 -5.03
CA PRO A 202 -4.13 -6.82 -4.61
C PRO A 202 -3.42 -7.75 -5.59
N GLU A 203 -3.51 -7.48 -6.90
CA GLU A 203 -2.84 -8.24 -7.97
C GLU A 203 -1.29 -8.21 -7.90
N ASN A 204 -0.74 -7.14 -7.33
CA ASN A 204 0.69 -6.94 -7.14
C ASN A 204 1.17 -7.37 -5.74
N LEU A 205 0.25 -7.70 -4.84
CA LEU A 205 0.59 -8.15 -3.49
C LEU A 205 0.56 -9.67 -3.39
N GLU A 206 1.51 -10.24 -2.66
CA GLU A 206 1.54 -11.66 -2.34
C GLU A 206 2.02 -11.89 -0.91
N ILE A 207 1.65 -13.02 -0.32
CA ILE A 207 2.18 -13.45 0.99
C ILE A 207 3.23 -14.50 0.72
N VAL A 208 4.46 -14.25 1.17
CA VAL A 208 5.62 -15.11 0.94
C VAL A 208 6.42 -15.27 2.21
N HIS A 209 7.15 -16.36 2.31
CA HIS A 209 8.12 -16.52 3.39
C HIS A 209 9.24 -15.47 3.25
N LYS A 210 9.82 -15.01 4.35
CA LYS A 210 10.91 -14.00 4.32
C LYS A 210 12.09 -14.41 3.44
N ASP A 211 12.42 -15.70 3.41
CA ASP A 211 13.50 -16.21 2.55
C ASP A 211 13.14 -16.13 1.07
N GLU A 212 11.90 -16.46 0.68
CA GLU A 212 11.41 -16.30 -0.69
C GLU A 212 11.41 -14.82 -1.10
N ASN A 213 11.01 -13.91 -0.20
CA ASN A 213 11.07 -12.48 -0.49
C ASN A 213 12.51 -12.00 -0.73
N LYS A 214 13.48 -12.58 0.00
CA LYS A 214 14.91 -12.27 -0.17
C LYS A 214 15.44 -12.77 -1.50
N GLU A 215 14.98 -13.93 -1.95
CA GLU A 215 15.26 -14.49 -3.28
C GLU A 215 14.65 -13.60 -4.38
N HIS A 216 13.35 -13.28 -4.28
CA HIS A 216 12.65 -12.36 -5.19
C HIS A 216 13.41 -11.05 -5.37
N ALA A 217 13.73 -10.39 -4.26
CA ALA A 217 14.48 -9.14 -4.27
C ALA A 217 15.86 -9.30 -4.94
N THR A 218 16.52 -10.45 -4.79
CA THR A 218 17.81 -10.73 -5.43
C THR A 218 17.69 -10.87 -6.93
N ILE A 219 16.68 -11.60 -7.42
CA ILE A 219 16.40 -11.77 -8.85
C ILE A 219 16.11 -10.41 -9.48
N PHE A 220 15.17 -9.64 -8.92
CA PHE A 220 14.75 -8.38 -9.51
C PHE A 220 15.83 -7.29 -9.42
N ARG A 221 16.69 -7.30 -8.40
CA ARG A 221 17.87 -6.40 -8.38
C ARG A 221 18.81 -6.66 -9.54
N LYS A 222 18.96 -7.91 -10.01
CA LYS A 222 19.74 -8.21 -11.21
C LYS A 222 19.05 -7.66 -12.46
N LEU A 223 17.73 -7.87 -12.59
CA LEU A 223 16.95 -7.35 -13.71
C LEU A 223 16.95 -5.82 -13.78
N ILE A 224 16.87 -5.13 -12.63
CA ILE A 224 17.00 -3.67 -12.57
C ILE A 224 18.35 -3.22 -13.14
N LYS A 225 19.46 -3.87 -12.74
CA LYS A 225 20.79 -3.54 -13.25
C LYS A 225 20.87 -3.75 -14.77
N GLN A 226 20.28 -4.84 -15.26
CA GLN A 226 20.21 -5.12 -16.69
C GLN A 226 19.43 -4.03 -17.44
N LYS A 227 18.21 -3.68 -16.99
CA LYS A 227 17.41 -2.60 -17.59
C LYS A 227 18.16 -1.26 -17.60
N ILE A 228 18.83 -0.91 -16.51
CA ILE A 228 19.65 0.32 -16.43
C ILE A 228 20.79 0.28 -17.47
N GLN A 229 21.50 -0.85 -17.57
CA GLN A 229 22.59 -1.03 -18.53
C GLN A 229 22.08 -0.90 -19.97
N GLU A 230 20.98 -1.57 -20.32
CA GLU A 230 20.38 -1.55 -21.65
C GLU A 230 19.95 -0.12 -22.02
N THR A 231 19.21 0.57 -21.14
CA THR A 231 18.76 1.94 -21.38
C THR A 231 19.94 2.89 -21.59
N LEU A 232 20.95 2.88 -20.72
CA LEU A 232 22.10 3.76 -20.89
C LEU A 232 22.97 3.41 -22.10
N SER A 233 23.06 2.13 -22.46
CA SER A 233 23.80 1.70 -23.65
C SER A 233 23.13 2.19 -24.93
N SER A 234 21.79 2.20 -24.99
CA SER A 234 21.04 2.78 -26.10
C SER A 234 21.26 4.29 -26.26
N LEU A 235 21.67 4.96 -25.19
CA LEU A 235 22.04 6.38 -25.16
C LEU A 235 23.54 6.63 -25.39
N GLY A 236 24.33 5.60 -25.69
CA GLY A 236 25.79 5.71 -25.85
C GLY A 236 26.58 5.89 -24.55
N VAL A 237 25.92 5.87 -23.40
CA VAL A 237 26.51 6.12 -22.07
C VAL A 237 26.44 4.91 -21.16
N GLY A 238 26.42 3.70 -21.73
CA GLY A 238 26.30 2.43 -21.00
C GLY A 238 27.37 2.21 -19.91
N HIS A 239 28.56 2.80 -20.07
CA HIS A 239 29.63 2.76 -19.07
C HIS A 239 29.26 3.43 -17.74
N LEU A 240 28.21 4.25 -17.70
CA LEU A 240 27.72 4.91 -16.49
C LEU A 240 26.74 4.08 -15.65
N ALA A 241 26.32 2.89 -16.12
CA ALA A 241 25.28 2.09 -15.45
C ALA A 241 25.58 1.76 -13.98
N ASN A 242 26.83 1.46 -13.66
CA ASN A 242 27.27 1.18 -12.29
C ASN A 242 27.21 2.41 -11.35
N LYS A 243 27.03 3.61 -11.89
CA LYS A 243 26.88 4.86 -11.12
C LYS A 243 25.41 5.18 -10.80
N ALA A 244 24.46 4.41 -11.32
CA ALA A 244 23.03 4.65 -11.11
C ALA A 244 22.65 4.47 -9.63
N LYS A 245 21.98 5.47 -9.06
CA LYS A 245 21.47 5.44 -7.69
C LYS A 245 19.96 5.61 -7.68
N LYS A 246 19.26 4.76 -6.92
CA LYS A 246 17.81 4.91 -6.71
C LYS A 246 17.56 6.22 -5.96
N VAL A 247 16.66 7.05 -6.48
CA VAL A 247 16.22 8.29 -5.82
C VAL A 247 14.79 8.11 -5.29
N LYS A 248 14.46 8.76 -4.18
CA LYS A 248 13.08 8.82 -3.70
C LYS A 248 12.30 9.76 -4.62
N ALA A 249 11.13 9.33 -5.09
CA ALA A 249 10.19 10.25 -5.73
C ALA A 249 9.76 11.31 -4.70
N SER A 250 9.89 12.58 -5.07
CA SER A 250 9.51 13.75 -4.27
C SER A 250 7.99 13.90 -4.18
#